data_AF-M1DSC9-F1
#
_entry.id   AF-M1DSC9-F1
#
_cell.length_a   1.000
_cell.length_b   1.000
_cell.length_c   1.000
_cell.angle_alpha   90.00
_cell.angle_beta   90.00
_cell.angle_gamma   90.00
#
_symmetry.space_group_name_H-M   'P 1'
#
loop_
_entity.id
_entity.type
_entity.pdbx_description
1 polymer ?
#
loop_
_entity_poly.entity_id
_entity_poly.type
_entity_poly.pdbx_seq_one_letter_code
_entity_poly.pdbx_strand_id
1 'polypeptide(L)'
;MNNQIDMIKYGVKKEGTVWDEKGKSEIAKIFIYSGAESYFVNSLQFLFVVDGQFVLSRLHGADYNYSWNTNFSTIVLDYPSEFLTGIQGTYYSNGLRSIKFMTNKGLYGPYGSDRISPKVQFEEFIVHLGDDRSFGGFHGTKKKTHIESIGIYMKPVTSSMITNSSVLTKSKRPKRK
;
A
#
# COMPACT_ATOMS: atom_id res chain seq x y z
N MET A 1 -22.54 22.02 2.45
CA MET A 1 -21.07 22.20 2.48
C MET A 1 -20.45 20.81 2.41
N ASN A 2 -19.80 20.47 1.30
CA ASN A 2 -19.11 19.20 1.16
C ASN A 2 -17.82 19.27 1.99
N ASN A 3 -17.84 18.67 3.19
CA ASN A 3 -16.62 18.42 3.96
C ASN A 3 -15.82 17.33 3.24
N GLN A 4 -15.14 17.70 2.17
CA GLN A 4 -14.11 16.85 1.60
C GLN A 4 -12.92 16.97 2.55
N ILE A 5 -12.77 16.00 3.45
CA ILE A 5 -11.63 15.94 4.35
C ILE A 5 -10.38 15.74 3.49
N ASP A 6 -9.46 16.70 3.55
CA ASP A 6 -8.18 16.58 2.87
C ASP A 6 -7.37 15.42 3.47
N MET A 7 -6.99 14.47 2.61
CA MET A 7 -6.10 13.37 3.00
C MET A 7 -4.66 13.86 3.08
N ILE A 8 -3.96 13.42 4.11
CA ILE A 8 -2.53 13.68 4.27
C ILE A 8 -1.78 12.78 3.29
N LYS A 9 -0.91 13.36 2.46
CA LYS A 9 -0.12 12.64 1.45
C LYS A 9 1.30 12.45 1.96
N TYR A 10 1.72 11.19 2.14
CA TYR A 10 3.11 10.85 2.46
C TYR A 10 3.74 10.08 1.31
N GLY A 11 4.99 10.40 0.96
CA GLY A 11 5.78 9.66 -0.03
C GLY A 11 6.70 10.58 -0.82
N VAL A 12 7.72 9.98 -1.44
CA VAL A 12 8.70 10.72 -2.24
C VAL A 12 8.15 10.96 -3.64
N LYS A 13 8.12 12.23 -4.06
CA LYS A 13 7.84 12.58 -5.45
C LYS A 13 9.11 12.40 -6.29
N LYS A 14 9.00 11.67 -7.39
CA LYS A 14 10.06 11.48 -8.38
C LYS A 14 9.53 11.90 -9.77
N GLU A 15 10.35 11.79 -10.82
CA GLU A 15 10.08 12.40 -12.14
C GLU A 15 9.28 11.49 -13.11
N GLY A 16 9.09 10.22 -12.77
CA GLY A 16 8.36 9.26 -13.58
C GLY A 16 6.87 9.55 -13.71
N THR A 17 6.18 8.71 -14.46
CA THR A 17 4.73 8.85 -14.69
C THR A 17 3.97 8.64 -13.40
N VAL A 18 3.18 9.64 -13.00
CA VAL A 18 2.36 9.59 -11.78
C VAL A 18 1.26 8.54 -11.92
N TRP A 19 1.02 7.80 -10.85
CA TRP A 19 -0.16 6.98 -10.64
C TRP A 19 -0.76 7.31 -9.27
N ASP A 20 -2.09 7.31 -9.19
CA ASP A 20 -2.81 7.79 -8.02
C ASP A 20 -4.09 6.96 -7.80
N GLU A 21 -4.23 6.40 -6.60
CA GLU A 21 -5.36 5.59 -6.13
C GLU A 21 -6.03 6.24 -4.90
N LYS A 22 -5.94 7.58 -4.76
CA LYS A 22 -6.56 8.37 -3.68
C LYS A 22 -8.04 8.01 -3.51
N GLY A 23 -8.45 7.81 -2.26
CA GLY A 23 -9.83 7.50 -1.87
C GLY A 23 -10.15 6.00 -1.82
N LYS A 24 -9.33 5.14 -2.42
CA LYS A 24 -9.52 3.68 -2.36
C LYS A 24 -8.91 3.11 -1.08
N SER A 25 -9.69 3.16 0.00
CA SER A 25 -9.23 2.93 1.38
C SER A 25 -9.35 1.51 1.90
N GLU A 26 -9.95 0.60 1.14
CA GLU A 26 -10.08 -0.79 1.55
C GLU A 26 -9.44 -1.69 0.50
N ILE A 27 -8.63 -2.64 0.95
CA ILE A 27 -7.86 -3.54 0.10
C ILE A 27 -8.14 -4.97 0.53
N ALA A 28 -8.33 -5.86 -0.44
CA ALA A 28 -8.47 -7.29 -0.22
C ALA A 28 -7.23 -8.06 -0.68
N LYS A 29 -6.58 -7.62 -1.76
CA LYS A 29 -5.37 -8.29 -2.28
C LYS A 29 -4.37 -7.29 -2.85
N ILE A 30 -3.09 -7.65 -2.74
CA ILE A 30 -1.98 -6.91 -3.35
C ILE A 30 -1.20 -7.89 -4.22
N PHE A 31 -0.95 -7.50 -5.46
CA PHE A 31 -0.19 -8.24 -6.44
C PHE A 31 1.15 -7.54 -6.66
N ILE A 32 2.23 -8.30 -6.58
CA ILE A 32 3.59 -7.78 -6.68
C ILE A 32 4.34 -8.57 -7.76
N TYR A 33 5.00 -7.84 -8.65
CA TYR A 33 5.83 -8.39 -9.72
C TYR A 33 7.27 -7.90 -9.52
N SER A 34 8.21 -8.84 -9.47
CA SER A 34 9.65 -8.54 -9.39
C SER A 34 10.45 -9.53 -10.24
N GLY A 35 11.46 -9.07 -10.96
CA GLY A 35 12.29 -9.93 -11.80
C GLY A 35 13.46 -10.53 -11.03
N ALA A 36 13.80 -11.79 -11.30
CA ALA A 36 14.99 -12.42 -10.72
C ALA A 36 16.29 -11.65 -11.05
N GLU A 37 16.30 -10.93 -12.17
CA GLU A 37 17.41 -10.08 -12.59
C GLU A 37 17.19 -8.59 -12.31
N SER A 38 16.01 -8.21 -11.80
CA SER A 38 15.66 -6.83 -11.50
C SER A 38 16.27 -6.38 -10.17
N TYR A 39 16.72 -5.14 -10.11
CA TYR A 39 17.07 -4.46 -8.85
C TYR A 39 15.87 -3.83 -8.16
N PHE A 40 14.69 -3.85 -8.81
CA PHE A 40 13.51 -3.09 -8.40
C PHE A 40 12.24 -3.95 -8.38
N VAL A 41 11.26 -3.48 -7.61
CA VAL A 41 9.87 -3.89 -7.77
C VAL A 41 9.39 -3.44 -9.15
N ASN A 42 9.05 -4.40 -10.01
CA ASN A 42 8.68 -4.09 -11.39
C ASN A 42 7.29 -3.50 -11.45
N SER A 43 6.32 -4.14 -10.80
CA SER A 43 4.93 -3.71 -10.87
C SER A 43 4.15 -4.02 -9.59
N LEU A 44 3.13 -3.21 -9.36
CA LEU A 44 2.15 -3.36 -8.29
C LEU A 44 0.74 -3.26 -8.86
N GLN A 45 -0.16 -4.08 -8.34
CA GLN A 45 -1.58 -4.00 -8.64
C GLN A 45 -2.37 -4.33 -7.37
N PHE A 46 -3.55 -3.73 -7.22
CA PHE A 46 -4.33 -3.78 -6.01
C PHE A 46 -5.76 -4.21 -6.31
N LEU A 47 -6.30 -5.13 -5.52
CA LEU A 47 -7.72 -5.42 -5.49
C LEU A 47 -8.34 -4.63 -4.34
N PHE A 48 -8.98 -3.53 -4.69
CA PHE A 48 -9.68 -2.68 -3.74
C PHE A 48 -11.09 -3.19 -3.46
N VAL A 49 -11.66 -2.77 -2.33
CA VAL A 49 -13.10 -2.87 -2.07
C VAL A 49 -13.68 -1.45 -2.13
N VAL A 50 -14.62 -1.22 -3.04
CA VAL A 50 -15.29 0.07 -3.24
C VAL A 50 -16.79 -0.19 -3.24
N ASP A 51 -17.51 0.42 -2.31
CA ASP A 51 -18.96 0.23 -2.13
C ASP A 51 -19.37 -1.25 -2.04
N GLY A 52 -18.54 -2.05 -1.33
CA GLY A 52 -18.75 -3.50 -1.15
C GLY A 52 -18.38 -4.36 -2.37
N GLN A 53 -17.90 -3.76 -3.46
CA GLN A 53 -17.49 -4.47 -4.67
C GLN A 53 -15.98 -4.55 -4.82
N PHE A 54 -15.49 -5.67 -5.35
CA PHE A 54 -14.07 -5.84 -5.65
C PHE A 54 -13.71 -5.13 -6.96
N VAL A 55 -12.78 -4.18 -6.89
CA VAL A 55 -12.34 -3.37 -8.04
C VAL A 55 -10.84 -3.52 -8.21
N LEU A 56 -10.42 -4.14 -9.32
CA LEU A 56 -9.01 -4.30 -9.66
C LEU A 56 -8.44 -2.98 -10.20
N SER A 57 -7.30 -2.56 -9.66
CA SER A 57 -6.58 -1.38 -10.16
C SER A 57 -5.94 -1.63 -11.52
N ARG A 58 -5.51 -0.55 -12.17
CA ARG A 58 -4.53 -0.68 -13.26
C ARG A 58 -3.23 -1.27 -12.71
N LEU A 59 -2.48 -1.94 -13.58
CA LEU A 59 -1.11 -2.32 -13.27
C LEU A 59 -0.22 -1.06 -13.24
N HIS A 60 0.46 -0.86 -12.13
CA HIS A 60 1.43 0.21 -11.95
C HIS A 60 2.82 -0.39 -12.11
N GLY A 61 3.67 0.20 -12.94
CA GLY A 61 5.00 -0.32 -13.26
C GLY A 61 5.12 -0.83 -14.69
N ALA A 62 5.95 -1.86 -14.87
CA ALA A 62 6.18 -2.51 -16.15
C ALA A 62 4.98 -3.35 -16.61
N ASP A 63 4.81 -3.47 -17.93
CA ASP A 63 3.79 -4.33 -18.50
C ASP A 63 4.13 -5.82 -18.31
N TYR A 64 3.13 -6.69 -18.41
CA TYR A 64 3.25 -8.14 -18.14
C TYR A 64 4.33 -8.87 -18.97
N ASN A 65 4.77 -8.30 -20.09
CA ASN A 65 5.77 -8.89 -20.99
C ASN A 65 7.20 -8.35 -20.79
N TYR A 66 7.45 -7.60 -19.71
CA TYR A 66 8.73 -6.90 -19.55
C TYR A 66 9.93 -7.84 -19.27
N SER A 67 9.73 -9.02 -18.66
CA SER A 67 10.82 -9.97 -18.42
C SER A 67 10.34 -11.41 -18.36
N TRP A 68 11.09 -12.29 -19.03
CA TRP A 68 10.93 -13.76 -19.02
C TRP A 68 11.13 -14.40 -17.65
N ASN A 69 11.72 -13.68 -16.69
CA ASN A 69 12.03 -14.15 -15.33
C ASN A 69 11.33 -13.29 -14.26
N THR A 70 10.05 -12.99 -14.45
CA THR A 70 9.25 -12.22 -13.49
C THR A 70 8.66 -13.14 -12.42
N ASN A 71 9.09 -12.98 -11.18
CA ASN A 71 8.44 -13.54 -10.00
C ASN A 71 7.14 -12.79 -9.73
N PHE A 72 6.10 -13.56 -9.41
CA PHE A 72 4.79 -13.05 -9.03
C PHE A 72 4.50 -13.46 -7.59
N SER A 73 4.10 -12.49 -6.77
CA SER A 73 3.71 -12.68 -5.38
C SER A 73 2.35 -12.05 -5.14
N THR A 74 1.57 -12.65 -4.25
CA THR A 74 0.28 -12.11 -3.84
C THR A 74 0.20 -12.05 -2.32
N ILE A 75 -0.38 -10.97 -1.80
CA ILE A 75 -0.83 -10.84 -0.42
C ILE A 75 -2.36 -10.90 -0.47
N VAL A 76 -2.94 -11.86 0.26
CA VAL A 76 -4.39 -11.94 0.47
C VAL A 76 -4.65 -11.53 1.91
N LEU A 77 -5.36 -10.42 2.09
CA LEU A 77 -5.74 -9.94 3.42
C LEU A 77 -6.99 -10.67 3.87
N ASP A 78 -7.07 -10.96 5.17
CA ASP A 78 -8.28 -11.47 5.82
C ASP A 78 -9.33 -10.35 5.98
N TYR A 79 -9.80 -9.81 4.85
CA TYR A 79 -10.77 -8.72 4.78
C TYR A 79 -12.13 -9.13 5.37
N PRO A 80 -12.79 -8.29 6.19
CA PRO A 80 -12.40 -6.92 6.53
C PRO A 80 -11.57 -6.80 7.82
N SER A 81 -11.23 -7.91 8.46
CA SER A 81 -10.57 -7.93 9.78
C SER A 81 -9.08 -7.59 9.74
N GLU A 82 -8.45 -7.77 8.58
CA GLU A 82 -7.08 -7.35 8.29
C GLU A 82 -7.06 -6.12 7.37
N PHE A 83 -6.26 -5.12 7.73
CA PHE A 83 -6.13 -3.85 7.01
C PHE A 83 -4.71 -3.30 7.13
N LEU A 84 -4.34 -2.43 6.19
CA LEU A 84 -3.01 -1.81 6.17
C LEU A 84 -2.83 -0.83 7.33
N THR A 85 -1.70 -0.95 8.00
CA THR A 85 -1.23 -0.05 9.06
C THR A 85 0.03 0.70 8.65
N GLY A 86 0.56 0.43 7.45
CA GLY A 86 1.62 1.20 6.83
C GLY A 86 2.43 0.42 5.80
N ILE A 87 3.55 1.01 5.37
CA ILE A 87 4.52 0.39 4.48
C ILE A 87 5.94 0.71 4.95
N GLN A 88 6.88 -0.16 4.63
CA GLN A 88 8.30 0.13 4.76
C GLN A 88 9.05 -0.47 3.57
N GLY A 89 10.21 0.06 3.25
CA GLY A 89 10.94 -0.42 2.09
C GLY A 89 12.27 0.27 1.90
N THR A 90 12.89 -0.02 0.75
CA THR A 90 14.15 0.58 0.36
C THR A 90 14.05 1.16 -1.04
N TYR A 91 14.68 2.32 -1.25
CA TYR A 91 14.94 2.91 -2.55
C TYR A 91 16.40 2.72 -2.93
N TYR A 92 16.65 2.42 -4.19
CA TYR A 92 18.00 2.39 -4.75
C TYR A 92 18.02 3.17 -6.06
N SER A 93 19.00 4.06 -6.22
CA SER A 93 19.17 4.88 -7.42
C SER A 93 17.87 5.62 -7.78
N ASN A 94 17.14 5.10 -8.76
CA ASN A 94 15.95 5.72 -9.32
C ASN A 94 14.70 4.83 -9.21
N GLY A 95 14.67 3.90 -8.26
CA GLY A 95 13.59 2.91 -8.16
C GLY A 95 13.31 2.37 -6.76
N LEU A 96 12.07 1.92 -6.55
CA LEU A 96 11.67 1.15 -5.38
C LEU A 96 12.34 -0.22 -5.46
N ARG A 97 13.30 -0.46 -4.56
CA ARG A 97 14.11 -1.67 -4.53
C ARG A 97 13.38 -2.81 -3.84
N SER A 98 12.82 -2.53 -2.67
CA SER A 98 12.03 -3.50 -1.92
C SER A 98 10.91 -2.84 -1.14
N ILE A 99 9.86 -3.62 -0.85
CA ILE A 99 8.71 -3.17 -0.08
C ILE A 99 8.19 -4.26 0.84
N LYS A 100 7.77 -3.86 2.03
CA LYS A 100 6.96 -4.63 2.96
C LYS A 100 5.65 -3.89 3.23
N PHE A 101 4.58 -4.66 3.37
CA PHE A 101 3.27 -4.15 3.74
C PHE A 101 2.99 -4.51 5.19
N MET A 102 2.68 -3.50 6.00
CA MET A 102 2.32 -3.67 7.40
C MET A 102 0.80 -3.74 7.52
N THR A 103 0.31 -4.72 8.26
CA THR A 103 -1.10 -4.86 8.61
C THR A 103 -1.26 -4.93 10.13
N ASN A 104 -2.49 -4.82 10.61
CA ASN A 104 -2.81 -5.07 12.01
C ASN A 104 -2.64 -6.55 12.43
N LYS A 105 -2.35 -7.45 11.49
CA LYS A 105 -2.13 -8.89 11.75
C LYS A 105 -0.71 -9.36 11.47
N GLY A 106 0.12 -8.56 10.79
CA GLY A 106 1.48 -8.97 10.50
C GLY A 106 2.21 -8.08 9.50
N LEU A 107 3.30 -8.64 8.98
CA LEU A 107 4.21 -8.00 8.04
C LEU A 107 4.42 -8.92 6.84
N TYR A 108 4.17 -8.41 5.64
CA TYR A 108 4.36 -9.14 4.38
C TYR A 108 5.56 -8.61 3.63
N GLY A 109 6.44 -9.50 3.14
CA GLY A 109 7.64 -9.17 2.38
C GLY A 109 8.94 -9.43 3.16
N PRO A 110 10.09 -8.88 2.70
CA PRO A 110 10.21 -7.92 1.61
C PRO A 110 9.97 -8.54 0.24
N TYR A 111 9.28 -7.80 -0.63
CA TYR A 111 9.15 -8.10 -2.05
C TYR A 111 10.05 -7.14 -2.84
N GLY A 112 10.66 -7.62 -3.92
CA GLY A 112 11.62 -6.85 -4.71
C GLY A 112 12.95 -7.59 -4.83
N SER A 113 14.06 -6.85 -4.84
CA SER A 113 15.40 -7.42 -5.04
C SER A 113 16.17 -7.64 -3.75
N ASP A 114 16.61 -8.86 -3.53
CA ASP A 114 17.58 -9.27 -2.50
C ASP A 114 19.05 -9.10 -2.96
N ARG A 115 19.28 -8.70 -4.23
CA ARG A 115 20.62 -8.53 -4.81
C ARG A 115 21.37 -7.36 -4.18
N ILE A 116 22.09 -7.61 -3.09
CA ILE A 116 22.94 -6.60 -2.46
C ILE A 116 24.27 -6.58 -3.22
N SER A 117 24.60 -5.47 -3.89
CA SER A 117 25.99 -5.19 -4.19
C SER A 117 26.60 -4.57 -2.93
N PRO A 118 27.66 -5.14 -2.33
CA PRO A 118 28.20 -4.73 -1.03
C PRO A 118 28.76 -3.30 -0.98
N LYS A 119 28.70 -2.53 -2.08
CA LYS A 119 29.14 -1.13 -2.18
C LYS A 119 28.02 -0.12 -2.44
N VAL A 120 26.75 -0.56 -2.43
CA VAL A 120 25.65 0.26 -2.90
C VAL A 120 24.82 0.79 -1.74
N GLN A 121 24.82 2.11 -1.56
CA GLN A 121 23.94 2.80 -0.62
C GLN A 121 22.49 2.73 -1.12
N PHE A 122 21.56 2.44 -0.22
CA PHE A 122 20.12 2.50 -0.45
C PHE A 122 19.48 3.29 0.70
N GLU A 123 18.35 3.92 0.40
CA GLU A 123 17.59 4.73 1.36
C GLU A 123 16.44 3.89 1.91
N GLU A 124 16.38 3.72 3.22
CA GLU A 124 15.25 3.06 3.89
C GLU A 124 14.13 4.07 4.14
N PHE A 125 12.89 3.62 4.07
CA PHE A 125 11.74 4.41 4.48
C PHE A 125 10.74 3.56 5.25
N ILE A 126 10.01 4.23 6.15
CA ILE A 126 8.90 3.65 6.89
C ILE A 126 7.78 4.67 7.04
N VAL A 127 6.55 4.20 6.87
CA VAL A 127 5.32 4.98 7.00
C VAL A 127 4.38 4.23 7.91
N HIS A 128 4.04 4.84 9.05
CA HIS A 128 3.05 4.31 9.97
C HIS A 128 1.73 5.09 9.83
N LEU A 129 0.63 4.36 9.71
CA LEU A 129 -0.74 4.89 9.71
C LEU A 129 -1.43 4.67 11.07
N GLY A 130 -0.99 3.66 11.82
CA GLY A 130 -1.66 3.22 13.05
C GLY A 130 -2.81 2.24 12.78
N ASP A 131 -3.47 1.82 13.86
CA ASP A 131 -4.50 0.76 13.84
C ASP A 131 -5.93 1.31 13.72
N ASP A 132 -6.06 2.58 13.32
CA ASP A 132 -7.31 3.34 13.24
C ASP A 132 -8.00 3.27 11.85
N ARG A 133 -7.50 2.41 10.96
CA ARG A 133 -7.97 2.26 9.56
C ARG A 133 -7.90 3.57 8.77
N SER A 134 -6.90 4.40 9.05
CA SER A 134 -6.66 5.67 8.36
C SER A 134 -6.13 5.53 6.92
N PHE A 135 -5.87 4.32 6.40
CA PHE A 135 -5.45 4.15 5.02
C PHE A 135 -6.45 4.80 4.03
N GLY A 136 -5.93 5.63 3.14
CA GLY A 136 -6.70 6.46 2.21
C GLY A 136 -6.40 6.20 0.74
N GLY A 137 -5.58 5.20 0.41
CA GLY A 137 -5.15 4.88 -0.95
C GLY A 137 -3.65 5.02 -1.15
N PHE A 138 -3.17 4.50 -2.28
CA PHE A 138 -1.77 4.61 -2.69
C PHE A 138 -1.56 5.70 -3.72
N HIS A 139 -0.31 6.16 -3.85
CA HIS A 139 0.14 6.95 -4.98
C HIS A 139 1.62 6.67 -5.25
N GLY A 140 2.12 7.13 -6.38
CA GLY A 140 3.55 7.06 -6.66
C GLY A 140 3.89 7.49 -8.06
N THR A 141 5.11 7.16 -8.49
CA THR A 141 5.55 7.28 -9.87
C THR A 141 6.05 5.95 -10.40
N LYS A 142 5.99 5.78 -11.72
CA LYS A 142 6.48 4.60 -12.42
C LYS A 142 7.33 4.97 -13.63
N LYS A 143 8.23 4.06 -13.98
CA LYS A 143 8.89 4.02 -15.29
C LYS A 143 8.32 2.85 -16.08
N LYS A 144 8.68 2.76 -17.36
CA LYS A 144 8.28 1.63 -18.24
C LYS A 144 8.71 0.26 -17.69
N THR A 145 9.66 0.23 -16.77
CA THR A 145 10.37 -0.98 -16.36
C THR A 145 10.23 -1.32 -14.88
N HIS A 146 9.81 -0.36 -14.05
CA HIS A 146 9.69 -0.55 -12.60
C HIS A 146 8.85 0.54 -11.91
N ILE A 147 8.50 0.28 -10.65
CA ILE A 147 7.98 1.29 -9.72
C ILE A 147 9.13 2.21 -9.31
N GLU A 148 8.98 3.50 -9.57
CA GLU A 148 10.00 4.47 -9.17
C GLU A 148 9.77 4.95 -7.73
N SER A 149 8.52 5.27 -7.38
CA SER A 149 8.15 5.62 -6.01
C SER A 149 6.78 5.10 -5.63
N ILE A 150 6.58 4.98 -4.32
CA ILE A 150 5.30 4.66 -3.69
C ILE A 150 5.13 5.51 -2.43
N GLY A 151 3.89 5.90 -2.17
CA GLY A 151 3.44 6.58 -0.99
C GLY A 151 1.99 6.26 -0.67
N ILE A 152 1.51 6.80 0.45
CA ILE A 152 0.19 6.53 1.01
C ILE A 152 -0.54 7.84 1.26
N TYR A 153 -1.84 7.84 1.03
CA TYR A 153 -2.77 8.81 1.59
C TYR A 153 -3.30 8.32 2.93
N MET A 154 -3.39 9.23 3.90
CA MET A 154 -3.94 8.98 5.22
C MET A 154 -5.19 9.85 5.44
N LYS A 155 -6.29 9.23 5.86
CA LYS A 155 -7.50 9.90 6.31
C LYS A 155 -7.27 10.37 7.75
N PRO A 156 -7.39 11.67 8.05
CA PRO A 156 -7.32 12.12 9.43
C PRO A 156 -8.54 11.58 10.20
N VAL A 157 -8.29 10.99 11.35
CA VAL A 157 -9.36 10.58 12.26
C VAL A 157 -10.00 11.83 12.84
N THR A 158 -11.28 12.03 12.52
CA THR A 158 -12.07 13.15 13.03
C THR A 158 -12.86 12.74 14.28
N SER A 159 -13.15 13.69 15.16
CA SER A 159 -13.92 13.45 16.40
C SER A 159 -15.27 12.76 16.17
N SER A 160 -15.88 12.94 14.99
CA SER A 160 -17.11 12.23 14.59
C SER A 160 -16.89 10.72 14.39
N MET A 161 -15.73 10.30 13.86
CA MET A 161 -15.38 8.87 13.70
C MET A 161 -15.06 8.20 15.04
N ILE A 162 -14.45 8.94 15.96
CA ILE A 162 -14.19 8.48 17.34
C ILE A 162 -15.52 8.31 18.11
N THR A 163 -16.47 9.22 17.89
CA THR A 163 -17.77 9.15 18.57
C THR A 163 -18.60 7.95 18.09
N ASN A 164 -18.66 7.68 16.78
CA ASN A 164 -19.40 6.54 16.23
C ASN A 164 -18.84 5.17 16.65
N SER A 165 -17.52 5.02 16.72
CA SER A 165 -16.88 3.78 17.21
C SER A 165 -17.12 3.54 18.71
N SER A 166 -17.17 4.61 19.52
CA SER A 166 -17.54 4.52 20.95
C SER A 166 -19.02 4.15 21.18
N VAL A 167 -19.92 4.49 20.24
CA VAL A 167 -21.34 4.12 20.29
C VAL A 167 -21.54 2.64 19.91
N LEU A 168 -20.82 2.14 18.90
CA LEU A 168 -20.87 0.71 18.55
C LEU A 168 -20.33 -0.20 19.67
N THR A 169 -19.33 0.24 20.44
CA THR A 169 -18.77 -0.55 21.55
C THR A 169 -19.68 -0.58 22.79
N LYS A 170 -20.55 0.41 22.99
CA LYS A 170 -21.51 0.45 24.11
C LYS A 170 -22.77 -0.40 23.91
N SER A 171 -23.05 -0.89 22.69
CA SER A 171 -24.28 -1.65 22.37
C SER A 171 -24.27 -3.12 22.81
N LYS A 172 -23.15 -3.67 23.31
CA LYS A 172 -23.06 -5.07 23.78
C LYS A 172 -23.00 -5.15 25.31
N ARG A 173 -24.12 -4.97 25.99
CA ARG A 173 -24.31 -5.52 27.35
C ARG A 173 -25.34 -6.65 27.28
N PRO A 174 -24.99 -7.90 27.63
CA PRO A 174 -25.97 -8.97 27.69
C PRO A 174 -26.90 -8.73 28.88
N LYS A 175 -28.21 -8.93 28.68
CA LYS A 175 -29.17 -8.98 29.78
C LYS A 175 -28.81 -10.16 30.68
N ARG A 176 -28.38 -9.87 31.91
CA ARG A 176 -28.24 -10.89 32.97
C ARG A 176 -29.65 -11.43 33.28
N LYS A 177 -29.81 -12.75 33.17
CA LYS A 177 -30.87 -13.50 33.85
C LYS A 177 -30.41 -13.82 35.26
#